data_AF-A0A0A9FJB2-F1
#
_entry.id   AF-A0A0A9FJB2-F1
#
_cell.length_a   1.000
_cell.length_b   1.000
_cell.length_c   1.000
_cell.angle_alpha   90.00
_cell.angle_beta   90.00
_cell.angle_gamma   90.00
#
_symmetry.space_group_name_H-M   'P 1'
#
loop_
_entity.id
_entity.type
_entity.pdbx_description
1 polymer ?
#
loop_
_entity_poly.entity_id
_entity_poly.type
_entity_poly.pdbx_seq_one_letter_code
_entity_poly.pdbx_strand_id
1 'polypeptide(L)'
;MKETVNMADAQVKISRPAFVSVQSVSIEVDRQKNRLHAAEVMAEARFTAERGDLSNAVSLLEDCRRMIMGSPSGQSGDRLCQALDAELKEMQDRMANRQRYEASGRAYVLSGLSSHSWQRATARGDSMDSESLIQAYQTSSMVDMLLRSQTLSRSSTPHPTPQMRHAKSFPARPQPR
;
A
#
# COMPACT_ATOMS: atom_id res chain seq x y z
N MET A 1 -3.19 -36.00 -30.02
CA MET A 1 -2.31 -35.14 -30.85
C MET A 1 -1.42 -34.38 -29.87
N LYS A 2 -0.10 -34.62 -29.86
CA LYS A 2 0.85 -33.99 -28.92
C LYS A 2 1.26 -32.64 -29.49
N GLU A 3 0.98 -31.56 -28.77
CA GLU A 3 1.38 -30.21 -29.15
C GLU A 3 2.83 -29.98 -28.72
N THR A 4 3.75 -29.95 -29.69
CA THR A 4 5.17 -29.65 -29.45
C THR A 4 5.39 -28.16 -29.61
N VAL A 5 5.48 -27.43 -28.48
CA VAL A 5 5.88 -26.03 -28.48
C VAL A 5 7.36 -25.94 -28.79
N ASN A 6 7.69 -25.44 -29.97
CA ASN A 6 9.06 -25.22 -30.42
C ASN A 6 9.54 -23.85 -29.90
N MET A 7 10.22 -23.82 -28.76
CA MET A 7 10.84 -22.60 -28.24
C MET A 7 12.19 -22.41 -28.94
N ALA A 8 12.19 -21.66 -30.05
CA ALA A 8 13.45 -21.20 -30.62
C ALA A 8 14.07 -20.18 -29.65
N ASP A 9 15.29 -20.47 -29.18
CA ASP A 9 16.07 -19.59 -28.30
C ASP A 9 16.49 -18.30 -29.05
N ALA A 10 15.58 -17.34 -29.16
CA ALA A 10 15.85 -16.05 -29.76
C ALA A 10 16.69 -15.19 -28.80
N GLN A 11 17.99 -15.06 -29.07
CA GLN A 11 18.87 -14.18 -28.31
C GLN A 11 18.48 -12.71 -28.53
N VAL A 12 17.83 -12.10 -27.54
CA VAL A 12 17.49 -10.66 -27.56
C VAL A 12 18.69 -9.86 -27.08
N LYS A 13 19.26 -9.02 -27.95
CA LYS A 13 20.30 -8.04 -27.59
C LYS A 13 19.71 -6.64 -27.54
N ILE A 14 19.56 -6.09 -26.33
CA ILE A 14 19.12 -4.71 -26.13
C ILE A 14 20.37 -3.82 -26.08
N SER A 15 20.55 -2.95 -27.07
CA SER A 15 21.69 -2.03 -27.13
C SER A 15 21.40 -0.77 -26.31
N ARG A 16 22.36 -0.34 -25.49
CA ARG A 16 22.25 0.91 -24.73
C ARG A 16 22.46 2.10 -25.67
N PRO A 17 21.57 3.11 -25.69
CA PRO A 17 21.77 4.32 -26.48
C PRO A 17 23.07 5.04 -26.06
N ALA A 18 23.86 5.49 -27.03
CA ALA A 18 25.10 6.23 -26.77
C ALA A 18 24.85 7.64 -26.23
N PHE A 19 23.67 8.20 -26.48
CA PHE A 19 23.25 9.51 -26.00
C PHE A 19 21.79 9.46 -25.56
N VAL A 20 21.49 10.04 -24.39
CA VAL A 20 20.14 10.22 -23.88
C VAL A 20 19.92 11.72 -23.81
N SER A 21 18.99 12.26 -24.61
CA SER A 21 18.56 13.65 -24.45
C SER A 21 17.95 13.84 -23.05
N VAL A 22 17.95 15.07 -22.52
CA VAL A 22 17.31 15.36 -21.23
C VAL A 22 15.82 15.00 -21.35
N GLN A 23 15.45 13.80 -20.93
CA GLN A 23 14.08 13.34 -20.93
C GLN A 23 13.40 13.93 -19.70
N SER A 24 12.27 14.60 -19.92
CA SER A 24 11.35 14.95 -18.85
C SER A 24 11.03 13.68 -18.06
N VAL A 25 11.23 13.71 -16.74
CA VAL A 25 10.97 12.55 -15.87
C VAL A 25 9.53 12.10 -16.10
N SER A 26 9.35 10.82 -16.46
CA SER A 26 8.01 10.25 -16.58
C SER A 26 7.30 10.36 -15.24
N ILE A 27 6.08 10.89 -15.25
CA ILE A 27 5.22 11.01 -14.07
C ILE A 27 5.04 9.66 -13.37
N GLU A 28 4.98 8.56 -14.14
CA GLU A 28 4.86 7.22 -13.58
C GLU A 28 6.13 6.79 -12.83
N VAL A 29 7.31 7.14 -13.34
CA VAL A 29 8.58 6.84 -12.66
C VAL A 29 8.72 7.68 -11.39
N ASP A 30 8.36 8.96 -11.47
CA ASP A 30 8.36 9.87 -10.32
C ASP A 30 7.41 9.38 -9.22
N ARG A 31 6.21 8.97 -9.59
CA ARG A 31 5.23 8.33 -8.69
C ARG A 31 5.83 7.15 -7.94
N GLN A 32 6.51 6.23 -8.63
CA GLN A 32 7.09 5.05 -7.97
C GLN A 32 8.28 5.40 -7.08
N LYS A 33 9.07 6.43 -7.44
CA LYS A 33 10.12 6.97 -6.56
C LYS A 33 9.53 7.56 -5.28
N ASN A 34 8.48 8.35 -5.39
CA ASN A 34 7.77 8.93 -4.24
C ASN A 34 7.23 7.84 -3.31
N ARG A 35 6.65 6.77 -3.88
CA ARG A 35 6.15 5.61 -3.12
C ARG A 35 7.25 4.90 -2.34
N LEU A 36 8.41 4.67 -2.96
CA LEU A 36 9.56 4.05 -2.30
C LEU A 36 10.10 4.94 -1.19
N HIS A 37 10.30 6.22 -1.51
CA HIS A 37 10.82 7.19 -0.56
C HIS A 37 9.91 7.35 0.66
N ALA A 38 8.59 7.41 0.45
CA ALA A 38 7.61 7.43 1.54
C ALA A 38 7.76 6.21 2.46
N ALA A 39 7.90 5.00 1.90
CA ALA A 39 8.05 3.78 2.69
C ALA A 39 9.35 3.76 3.52
N GLU A 40 10.45 4.28 2.96
CA GLU A 40 11.72 4.43 3.67
C GLU A 40 11.58 5.41 4.84
N VAL A 41 10.99 6.59 4.60
CA VAL A 41 10.77 7.60 5.65
C VAL A 41 9.79 7.11 6.71
N MET A 42 8.74 6.37 6.34
CA MET A 42 7.84 5.74 7.33
C MET A 42 8.60 4.78 8.26
N ALA A 43 9.56 4.03 7.73
CA ALA A 43 10.36 3.09 8.52
C ALA A 43 11.32 3.84 9.45
N GLU A 44 11.94 4.91 8.97
CA GLU A 44 12.80 5.78 9.76
C GLU A 44 12.04 6.53 10.85
N ALA A 45 10.90 7.15 10.51
CA ALA A 45 10.02 7.82 11.46
C ALA A 45 9.56 6.86 12.56
N ARG A 46 9.18 5.62 12.20
CA ARG A 46 8.89 4.57 13.18
C ARG A 46 10.08 4.32 14.10
N PHE A 47 11.26 4.08 13.53
CA PHE A 47 12.46 3.79 14.32
C PHE A 47 12.77 4.93 15.32
N THR A 48 12.69 6.17 14.86
CA THR A 48 12.89 7.38 15.67
C THR A 48 11.83 7.53 16.78
N ALA A 49 10.55 7.27 16.45
CA ALA A 49 9.44 7.26 17.41
C ALA A 49 9.57 6.16 18.47
N GLU A 50 10.05 4.96 18.11
CA GLU A 50 10.31 3.87 19.05
C GLU A 50 11.45 4.23 20.04
N ARG A 51 12.40 5.08 19.64
CA ARG A 51 13.46 5.61 20.51
C ARG A 51 12.98 6.75 21.43
N GLY A 52 11.74 7.20 21.27
CA GLY A 52 11.12 8.24 22.09
C GLY A 52 11.18 9.65 21.49
N ASP A 53 11.83 9.83 20.34
CA ASP A 53 11.90 11.13 19.66
C ASP A 53 10.75 11.30 18.66
N LEU A 54 9.56 11.60 19.19
CA LEU A 54 8.37 11.81 18.36
C LEU A 54 8.45 13.11 17.55
N SER A 55 9.11 14.14 18.08
CA SER A 55 9.32 15.41 17.38
C SER A 55 10.03 15.21 16.06
N ASN A 56 11.20 14.54 16.09
CA ASN A 56 11.97 14.31 14.88
C ASN A 56 11.24 13.36 13.92
N ALA A 57 10.55 12.33 14.44
CA ALA A 57 9.73 11.45 13.62
C ALA A 57 8.64 12.21 12.85
N VAL A 58 7.95 13.16 13.49
CA VAL A 58 6.95 14.01 12.83
C VAL A 58 7.59 14.91 11.79
N SER A 59 8.72 15.54 12.08
CA SER A 59 9.44 16.39 11.12
C SER A 59 9.89 15.62 9.87
N LEU A 60 10.41 14.39 10.02
CA LEU A 60 10.76 13.52 8.89
C LEU A 60 9.56 13.26 7.97
N LEU A 61 8.39 12.97 8.56
CA LEU A 61 7.16 12.77 7.80
C LEU A 61 6.73 14.08 7.09
N GLU A 62 6.89 15.24 7.74
CA GLU A 62 6.53 16.54 7.16
C GLU A 62 7.41 16.90 5.96
N ASP A 63 8.71 16.63 6.06
CA ASP A 63 9.66 16.84 4.97
C ASP A 63 9.33 15.94 3.78
N CYS A 64 9.03 14.66 4.03
CA CYS A 64 8.63 13.73 2.99
C CYS A 64 7.35 14.17 2.27
N ARG A 65 6.33 14.63 3.01
CA ARG A 65 5.10 15.19 2.44
C ARG A 65 5.37 16.38 1.52
N ARG A 66 6.19 17.34 1.97
CA ARG A 66 6.59 18.50 1.16
C ARG A 66 7.31 18.09 -0.11
N MET A 67 8.23 17.12 -0.03
CA MET A 67 8.94 16.60 -1.19
C MET A 67 8.00 15.90 -2.19
N ILE A 68 7.11 15.04 -1.72
CA ILE A 68 6.15 14.32 -2.58
C ILE A 68 5.22 15.32 -3.29
N MET A 69 4.65 16.28 -2.55
CA MET A 69 3.74 17.27 -3.15
C MET A 69 4.46 18.28 -4.06
N GLY A 70 5.75 18.53 -3.82
CA GLY A 70 6.61 19.36 -4.68
C GLY A 70 7.15 18.65 -5.92
N SER A 71 7.03 17.32 -6.00
CA SER A 71 7.51 16.53 -7.14
C SER A 71 6.62 16.71 -8.39
N PRO A 72 7.12 16.39 -9.60
CA PRO A 72 6.33 16.43 -10.83
C PRO A 72 5.00 15.66 -10.75
N SER A 73 5.00 14.46 -10.16
CA SER A 73 3.78 13.67 -10.01
C SER A 73 2.83 14.27 -8.96
N GLY A 74 3.35 14.79 -7.85
CA GLY A 74 2.55 15.53 -6.86
C GLY A 74 1.88 16.76 -7.45
N GLN A 75 2.63 17.60 -8.17
CA GLN A 75 2.13 18.80 -8.82
C GLN A 75 1.13 18.50 -9.95
N SER A 76 1.23 17.34 -10.59
CA SER A 76 0.26 16.90 -11.60
C SER A 76 -1.10 16.44 -11.04
N GLY A 77 -1.25 16.39 -9.71
CA GLY A 77 -2.45 15.90 -9.05
C GLY A 77 -2.58 14.37 -9.09
N ASP A 78 -1.46 13.65 -9.13
CA ASP A 78 -1.46 12.20 -9.12
C ASP A 78 -2.13 11.64 -7.86
N ARG A 79 -3.08 10.71 -8.05
CA ARG A 79 -3.89 10.15 -6.96
C ARG A 79 -3.05 9.40 -5.93
N LEU A 80 -2.01 8.68 -6.35
CA LEU A 80 -1.14 7.97 -5.40
C LEU A 80 -0.37 8.98 -4.54
N CYS A 81 0.12 10.07 -5.13
CA CYS A 81 0.82 11.11 -4.37
C CYS A 81 -0.09 11.80 -3.35
N GLN A 82 -1.34 12.08 -3.70
CA GLN A 82 -2.34 12.62 -2.76
C GLN A 82 -2.65 11.63 -1.63
N ALA A 83 -2.81 10.35 -1.96
CA ALA A 83 -3.02 9.30 -0.99
C ALA A 83 -1.82 9.15 -0.02
N LEU A 84 -0.59 9.21 -0.55
CA LEU A 84 0.62 9.20 0.27
C LEU A 84 0.68 10.40 1.22
N ASP A 85 0.33 11.61 0.76
CA ASP A 85 0.31 12.80 1.62
C ASP A 85 -0.68 12.63 2.78
N ALA A 86 -1.89 12.14 2.50
CA ALA A 86 -2.90 11.89 3.52
C ALA A 86 -2.47 10.81 4.51
N GLU A 87 -1.86 9.71 4.03
CA GLU A 87 -1.36 8.64 4.89
C GLU A 87 -0.25 9.14 5.82
N LEU A 88 0.71 9.93 5.29
CA LEU A 88 1.78 10.52 6.08
C LEU A 88 1.24 11.56 7.09
N LYS A 89 0.22 12.34 6.72
CA LYS A 89 -0.46 13.27 7.63
C LYS A 89 -1.09 12.54 8.81
N GLU A 90 -1.80 11.45 8.54
CA GLU A 90 -2.44 10.64 9.58
C GLU A 90 -1.39 10.01 10.52
N MET A 91 -0.25 9.56 9.98
CA MET A 91 0.86 9.09 10.81
C MET A 91 1.39 10.18 11.74
N GLN A 92 1.57 11.41 11.25
CA GLN A 92 1.99 12.55 12.09
C GLN A 92 1.01 12.80 13.23
N ASP A 93 -0.29 12.84 12.93
CA ASP A 93 -1.31 13.13 13.93
C ASP A 93 -1.37 12.04 15.01
N ARG A 94 -1.11 10.78 14.63
CA ARG A 94 -0.98 9.66 15.57
C ARG A 94 0.37 9.61 16.30
N MET A 95 1.37 10.36 15.84
CA MET A 95 2.66 10.56 16.53
C MET A 95 2.71 11.82 17.40
N ALA A 96 1.61 12.59 17.50
CA ALA A 96 1.58 13.87 18.23
C ALA A 96 2.03 13.78 19.70
N ASN A 97 1.81 12.65 20.37
CA ASN A 97 2.33 12.38 21.71
C ASN A 97 2.48 10.88 21.95
N ARG A 98 3.20 10.53 23.03
CA ARG A 98 3.56 9.15 23.35
C ARG A 98 2.34 8.24 23.54
N GLN A 99 1.34 8.71 24.27
CA GLN A 99 0.13 7.95 24.54
C GLN A 99 -0.62 7.60 23.25
N ARG A 100 -0.79 8.57 22.33
CA ARG A 100 -1.49 8.36 21.06
C ARG A 100 -0.71 7.44 20.12
N TYR A 101 0.61 7.59 20.11
CA TYR A 101 1.50 6.72 19.35
C TYR A 101 1.43 5.27 19.82
N GLU A 102 1.51 5.03 21.13
CA GLU A 102 1.40 3.68 21.68
C GLU A 102 0.01 3.06 21.49
N ALA A 103 -1.05 3.85 21.70
CA ALA A 103 -2.43 3.35 21.63
C ALA A 103 -2.88 3.00 20.20
N SER A 104 -2.45 3.77 19.18
CA SER A 104 -2.90 3.54 17.80
C SER A 104 -1.84 3.80 16.73
N GLY A 105 -0.94 4.77 16.93
CA GLY A 105 0.05 5.16 15.92
C GLY A 105 0.99 4.03 15.52
N ARG A 106 1.49 3.26 16.49
CA ARG A 106 2.42 2.15 16.26
C ARG A 106 1.81 1.06 15.36
N ALA A 107 0.55 0.71 15.60
CA ALA A 107 -0.18 -0.24 14.78
C ALA A 107 -0.50 0.33 13.39
N TYR A 108 -0.87 1.60 13.32
CA TYR A 108 -1.15 2.30 12.05
C TYR A 108 0.09 2.33 11.15
N VAL A 109 1.25 2.75 11.67
CA VAL A 109 2.51 2.84 10.91
C VAL A 109 2.96 1.45 10.45
N LEU A 110 2.83 0.43 11.31
CA LEU A 110 3.13 -0.95 10.93
C LEU A 110 2.21 -1.44 9.79
N SER A 111 0.93 -1.11 9.84
CA SER A 111 -0.02 -1.37 8.75
C SER A 111 0.40 -0.68 7.46
N GLY A 112 0.80 0.60 7.54
CA GLY A 112 1.40 1.39 6.45
C GLY A 112 2.53 0.64 5.76
N LEU A 113 3.60 0.38 6.50
CA LEU A 113 4.80 -0.31 6.03
C LEU A 113 4.47 -1.67 5.39
N SER A 114 3.60 -2.45 6.01
CA SER A 114 3.19 -3.76 5.50
C SER A 114 2.38 -3.70 4.20
N SER A 115 1.76 -2.56 3.90
CA SER A 115 1.00 -2.34 2.66
C SER A 115 1.93 -1.95 1.53
N HIS A 116 2.86 -1.02 1.80
CA HIS A 116 3.86 -0.55 0.84
C HIS A 116 4.82 -1.65 0.39
N SER A 117 5.25 -2.53 1.31
CA SER A 117 6.14 -3.67 1.04
C SER A 117 5.51 -4.69 0.07
N TRP A 118 4.20 -4.90 0.14
CA TRP A 118 3.49 -5.89 -0.68
C TRP A 118 2.69 -5.26 -1.84
N GLN A 119 2.80 -3.93 -2.01
CA GLN A 119 2.03 -3.14 -2.99
C GLN A 119 0.53 -3.44 -2.96
N ARG A 120 -0.04 -3.61 -1.76
CA ARG A 120 -1.44 -4.01 -1.58
C ARG A 120 -2.26 -2.91 -0.91
N ALA A 121 -3.52 -2.79 -1.33
CA ALA A 121 -4.49 -1.95 -0.65
C ALA A 121 -4.84 -2.55 0.74
N THR A 122 -5.11 -1.68 1.72
CA THR A 122 -5.66 -2.08 3.02
C THR A 122 -6.84 -1.19 3.38
N ALA A 123 -7.93 -1.80 3.84
CA ALA A 123 -9.04 -1.05 4.44
C ALA A 123 -8.69 -0.77 5.91
N ARG A 124 -8.31 0.47 6.23
CA ARG A 124 -8.08 0.92 7.61
C ARG A 124 -9.39 1.52 8.11
N GLY A 125 -10.05 0.82 9.03
CA GLY A 125 -11.44 1.07 9.45
C GLY A 125 -11.65 2.29 10.35
N ASP A 126 -11.01 3.43 10.09
CA ASP A 126 -11.15 4.64 10.90
C ASP A 126 -11.26 5.89 10.01
N SER A 127 -12.50 6.38 9.88
CA SER A 127 -12.99 7.73 9.53
C SER A 127 -12.42 8.54 8.35
N MET A 128 -13.34 8.83 7.41
CA MET A 128 -13.41 9.87 6.35
C MET A 128 -12.22 10.00 5.37
N ASP A 129 -12.53 9.97 4.07
CA ASP A 129 -11.61 9.93 2.90
C ASP A 129 -10.92 8.57 2.61
N SER A 130 -11.42 7.51 3.25
CA SER A 130 -11.00 6.11 3.06
C SER A 130 -11.03 5.65 1.58
N GLU A 131 -11.89 6.23 0.75
CA GLU A 131 -12.04 5.84 -0.65
C GLU A 131 -10.76 6.14 -1.47
N SER A 132 -10.08 7.26 -1.23
CA SER A 132 -8.88 7.66 -1.98
C SER A 132 -7.67 6.78 -1.66
N LEU A 133 -7.46 6.47 -0.38
CA LEU A 133 -6.37 5.58 0.08
C LEU A 133 -6.57 4.13 -0.37
N ILE A 134 -7.81 3.64 -0.36
CA ILE A 134 -8.14 2.29 -0.84
C ILE A 134 -7.94 2.20 -2.37
N GLN A 135 -8.23 3.27 -3.11
CA GLN A 135 -8.08 3.30 -4.56
C GLN A 135 -6.62 3.44 -5.03
N ALA A 136 -5.73 3.97 -4.20
CA ALA A 136 -4.34 4.28 -4.57
C ALA A 136 -3.52 3.05 -5.01
N TYR A 137 -3.89 1.87 -4.52
CA TYR A 137 -3.28 0.58 -4.86
C TYR A 137 -4.18 -0.32 -5.70
N GLN A 138 -5.35 0.18 -6.12
CA GLN A 138 -6.31 -0.60 -6.88
C GLN A 138 -5.83 -0.71 -8.33
N THR A 139 -5.51 -1.92 -8.76
CA THR A 139 -5.26 -2.20 -10.18
C THR A 139 -6.58 -2.36 -10.93
N SER A 140 -6.62 -2.12 -12.24
CA SER A 140 -7.83 -2.30 -13.05
C SER A 140 -8.44 -3.70 -12.88
N SER A 141 -7.60 -4.73 -12.75
CA SER A 141 -8.04 -6.11 -12.47
C SER A 141 -8.75 -6.26 -11.12
N MET A 142 -8.27 -5.56 -10.07
CA MET A 142 -8.94 -5.54 -8.76
C MET A 142 -10.29 -4.80 -8.83
N VAL A 143 -10.37 -3.70 -9.59
CA VAL A 143 -11.65 -3.01 -9.86
C VAL A 143 -12.62 -3.96 -10.55
N ASP A 144 -12.18 -4.63 -11.63
CA ASP A 144 -13.02 -5.54 -12.41
C ASP A 144 -13.51 -6.72 -11.57
N MET A 145 -12.67 -7.23 -10.67
CA MET A 145 -13.04 -8.32 -9.77
C MET A 145 -14.13 -7.88 -8.77
N LEU A 146 -13.99 -6.70 -8.17
CA LEU A 146 -15.01 -6.13 -7.25
C LEU A 146 -16.30 -5.78 -7.99
N LEU A 147 -16.20 -5.27 -9.23
CA LEU A 147 -17.37 -4.99 -10.06
C LEU A 147 -18.11 -6.28 -10.41
N ARG A 148 -17.38 -7.32 -10.84
CA ARG A 148 -17.95 -8.65 -11.10
C ARG A 148 -18.62 -9.24 -9.88
N SER A 149 -17.99 -9.20 -8.70
CA SER A 149 -18.59 -9.76 -7.48
C SER A 149 -19.87 -9.02 -7.07
N GLN A 150 -19.91 -7.69 -7.19
CA GLN A 150 -21.12 -6.90 -6.93
C GLN A 150 -22.24 -7.20 -7.92
N THR A 151 -21.93 -7.32 -9.21
CA THR A 151 -22.93 -7.67 -10.23
C THR A 151 -23.51 -9.09 -10.03
N LEU A 152 -22.67 -10.07 -9.69
CA LEU A 152 -23.09 -11.44 -9.36
C LEU A 152 -23.96 -11.51 -8.10
N SER A 153 -23.60 -10.73 -7.08
CA SER A 153 -24.37 -10.64 -5.82
C SER A 153 -25.75 -10.02 -6.02
N ARG A 154 -25.87 -9.11 -7.00
CA ARG A 154 -27.13 -8.40 -7.30
C ARG A 154 -28.04 -9.17 -8.25
N SER A 155 -27.52 -10.13 -9.00
CA SER A 155 -28.28 -11.01 -9.91
C SER A 155 -28.68 -12.35 -9.29
N SER A 156 -28.27 -12.63 -8.05
CA SER A 156 -28.59 -13.87 -7.36
C SER A 156 -29.89 -13.70 -6.59
N THR A 157 -30.96 -14.36 -7.05
CA THR A 157 -32.13 -14.64 -6.20
C THR A 157 -31.67 -15.32 -4.90
N PRO A 158 -32.32 -15.09 -3.75
CA PRO A 158 -31.88 -15.66 -2.48
C PRO A 158 -32.00 -17.19 -2.54
N HIS A 159 -30.87 -17.86 -2.79
CA HIS A 159 -30.75 -19.29 -2.60
C HIS A 159 -30.36 -19.56 -1.14
N PRO A 160 -31.00 -20.55 -0.47
CA PRO A 160 -30.67 -20.87 0.90
C PRO A 160 -29.19 -21.28 1.00
N THR A 161 -28.48 -20.60 1.91
CA THR A 161 -27.05 -20.79 2.16
C THR A 161 -26.71 -22.27 2.40
N PRO A 162 -25.69 -22.84 1.73
CA PRO A 162 -25.11 -24.10 2.18
C PRO A 162 -24.48 -23.87 3.55
N GLN A 163 -24.91 -24.63 4.57
CA GLN A 163 -24.32 -24.57 5.90
C GLN A 163 -22.80 -24.81 5.80
N MET A 164 -22.01 -23.77 6.05
CA MET A 164 -20.57 -23.90 6.25
C MET A 164 -20.36 -24.79 7.47
N ARG A 165 -19.95 -26.04 7.23
CA ARG A 165 -19.52 -26.95 8.30
C ARG A 165 -18.31 -26.32 8.98
N HIS A 166 -18.47 -25.93 10.25
CA HIS A 166 -17.36 -25.51 11.09
C HIS A 166 -16.25 -26.56 11.04
N ALA A 167 -15.04 -26.14 10.69
CA ALA A 167 -13.85 -26.97 10.81
C ALA A 167 -13.69 -27.37 12.29
N LYS A 168 -13.62 -28.67 12.53
CA LYS A 168 -13.49 -29.25 13.88
C LYS A 168 -12.27 -28.64 14.58
N SER A 169 -12.50 -28.03 15.75
CA SER A 169 -11.46 -27.52 16.64
C SER A 169 -10.57 -28.67 17.14
N PHE A 170 -9.26 -28.44 17.19
CA PHE A 170 -8.28 -29.36 17.79
C PHE A 170 -8.49 -29.49 19.31
N PRO A 171 -8.27 -30.67 19.91
CA PRO A 171 -8.39 -30.83 21.36
C PRO A 171 -7.25 -30.12 22.10
N ALA A 172 -7.59 -29.48 23.22
CA ALA A 172 -6.66 -28.81 24.12
C ALA A 172 -5.69 -29.81 24.77
N ARG A 173 -4.43 -29.38 24.92
CA ARG A 173 -3.32 -30.12 25.54
C ARG A 173 -3.64 -30.44 27.03
N PRO A 174 -3.32 -31.65 27.53
CA PRO A 174 -3.54 -31.97 28.94
C PRO A 174 -2.54 -31.24 29.85
N GLN A 175 -3.04 -30.77 31.01
CA GLN A 175 -2.21 -30.13 32.05
C GLN A 175 -1.38 -31.16 32.82
N PRO A 176 -0.16 -30.79 33.28
CA PRO A 176 0.67 -31.65 34.10
C PRO A 176 0.18 -31.66 35.56
N ARG A 177 0.48 -32.77 36.24
CA ARG A 177 0.13 -33.05 37.64
C ARG A 177 1.22 -32.54 38.58
#